data_AF-A0AAV2I122-F1
#
_entry.id   AF-A0AAV2I122-F1
#
_cell.length_a   1.000
_cell.length_b   1.000
_cell.length_c   1.000
_cell.angle_alpha   90.00
_cell.angle_beta   90.00
_cell.angle_gamma   90.00
#
_symmetry.space_group_name_H-M   'P 1'
#
loop_
_entity.id
_entity.type
_entity.pdbx_description
1 polymer ?
#
loop_
_entity_poly.entity_id
_entity_poly.type
_entity_poly.pdbx_seq_one_letter_code
_entity_poly.pdbx_strand_id
1 'polypeptide(L)'
;MYPFILEILSDEDKIQVIEAWELREICLQPLQLALESRARKLGHTALAGIQTMFKDERFRSSMETSDEDKWLPSQVLTVLAGAHSLAEDLQIEVMKLLLNMTVTASWCTSAKTIIKIAQIFFSHIHLGTNSLLKSLYMKCQDTNILLVKSSLLHG
;
A
#
# COMPACT_ATOMS: atom_id res chain seq x y z
N MET A 1 22.88 -8.63 1.37
CA MET A 1 21.58 -8.11 1.82
C MET A 1 20.54 -9.22 1.93
N TYR A 2 20.25 -10.01 0.89
CA TYR A 2 19.32 -11.16 0.96
C TYR A 2 19.62 -12.25 2.01
N PRO A 3 20.89 -12.65 2.28
CA PRO A 3 21.17 -13.71 3.26
C PRO A 3 20.75 -13.34 4.68
N PHE A 4 20.89 -12.05 5.02
CA PHE A 4 20.55 -11.51 6.33
C PHE A 4 19.04 -11.45 6.58
N ILE A 5 18.26 -11.12 5.54
CA ILE A 5 16.78 -11.12 5.61
C ILE A 5 16.27 -12.54 5.86
N LEU A 6 16.80 -13.54 5.14
CA LEU A 6 16.42 -14.93 5.32
C LEU A 6 16.81 -15.45 6.70
N GLU A 7 17.96 -15.03 7.23
CA GLU A 7 18.40 -15.39 8.58
C GLU A 7 17.45 -14.86 9.67
N ILE A 8 17.01 -13.60 9.56
CA ILE A 8 16.02 -13.01 10.49
C ILE A 8 14.67 -13.72 10.37
N LEU A 9 14.19 -13.95 9.14
CA LEU A 9 12.89 -14.57 8.91
C LEU A 9 12.84 -16.08 9.26
N SER A 10 14.00 -16.73 9.41
CA SER A 10 14.10 -18.14 9.80
C SER A 10 14.09 -18.36 11.32
N ASP A 11 14.19 -17.28 12.09
CA ASP A 11 14.29 -17.31 13.55
C ASP A 11 13.04 -16.68 14.17
N GLU A 12 12.08 -17.54 14.55
CA GLU A 12 10.79 -17.08 15.10
C GLU A 12 10.94 -16.29 16.41
N ASP A 13 11.96 -16.59 17.21
CA ASP A 13 12.23 -15.89 18.46
C ASP A 13 12.72 -14.46 18.19
N LYS A 14 13.53 -14.26 17.15
CA LYS A 14 13.95 -12.90 16.73
C LYS A 14 12.78 -12.09 16.18
N ILE A 15 11.87 -12.70 15.42
CA ILE A 15 10.70 -11.99 14.85
C ILE A 15 9.80 -11.41 15.95
N GLN A 16 9.65 -12.10 17.09
CA GLN A 16 8.80 -11.63 18.18
C GLN A 16 9.35 -10.40 18.93
N VAL A 17 10.66 -10.16 18.84
CA VAL A 17 11.34 -9.05 19.54
C VAL A 17 11.48 -7.81 18.66
N ILE A 18 11.31 -7.96 17.35
CA ILE A 18 11.41 -6.86 16.38
C ILE A 18 10.11 -6.04 16.40
N GLU A 19 10.26 -4.72 16.40
CA GLU A 19 9.14 -3.80 16.26
C GLU A 19 8.42 -3.99 14.93
N ALA A 20 7.09 -3.88 14.92
CA ALA A 20 6.28 -4.14 13.72
C ALA A 20 6.74 -3.31 12.51
N TRP A 21 7.12 -2.04 12.70
CA TRP A 21 7.59 -1.18 11.62
C TRP A 21 8.90 -1.66 10.99
N GLU A 22 9.82 -2.20 11.79
CA GLU A 22 11.12 -2.70 11.33
C GLU A 22 10.96 -4.03 10.59
N LEU A 23 10.09 -4.93 11.11
CA LEU A 23 9.72 -6.16 10.43
C LEU A 23 9.06 -5.88 9.06
N ARG A 24 8.24 -4.84 8.96
CA ARG A 24 7.65 -4.40 7.69
C ARG A 24 8.73 -3.95 6.71
N GLU A 25 9.74 -3.18 7.11
CA GLU A 25 10.82 -2.74 6.21
C GLU A 25 11.56 -3.94 5.59
N ILE A 26 11.89 -4.93 6.43
CA ILE A 26 12.54 -6.17 6.02
C ILE A 26 11.69 -6.91 4.98
N CYS A 27 10.38 -7.02 5.20
CA CYS A 27 9.45 -7.75 4.34
C CYS A 27 9.03 -6.97 3.09
N LEU A 28 8.92 -5.64 3.15
CA LEU A 28 8.46 -4.80 2.04
C LEU A 28 9.54 -4.62 0.98
N GLN A 29 10.81 -4.59 1.35
CA GLN A 29 11.92 -4.46 0.39
C GLN A 29 11.90 -5.53 -0.71
N PRO A 30 11.83 -6.85 -0.44
CA PRO A 30 11.76 -7.85 -1.50
C PRO A 30 10.47 -7.77 -2.33
N LEU A 31 9.35 -7.33 -1.75
CA LEU A 31 8.09 -7.15 -2.48
C LEU A 31 8.17 -5.95 -3.42
N GLN A 32 8.81 -4.86 -3.01
CA GLN A 32 9.10 -3.72 -3.86
C GLN A 32 9.95 -4.14 -5.05
N LEU A 33 11.04 -4.90 -4.83
CA LEU A 33 11.89 -5.39 -5.92
C LEU A 33 11.13 -6.31 -6.88
N ALA A 34 10.22 -7.13 -6.36
CA ALA A 34 9.34 -7.96 -7.18
C ALA A 34 8.41 -7.11 -8.07
N LEU A 35 7.84 -6.01 -7.55
CA LEU A 35 7.04 -5.07 -8.34
C LEU A 35 7.89 -4.35 -9.40
N GLU A 36 9.06 -3.84 -9.02
CA GLU A 36 10.00 -3.12 -9.89
C GLU A 36 10.59 -4.01 -10.99
N SER A 37 10.65 -5.33 -10.79
CA SER A 37 11.07 -6.29 -11.82
C SER A 37 10.13 -6.31 -13.03
N ARG A 38 8.89 -5.83 -12.88
CA ARG A 38 7.80 -5.86 -13.88
C ARG A 38 7.41 -7.28 -14.34
N ALA A 39 7.94 -8.31 -13.71
CA ALA A 39 7.53 -9.69 -13.97
C ALA A 39 6.14 -9.92 -13.38
N ARG A 40 5.13 -10.13 -14.25
CA ARG A 40 3.72 -10.23 -13.85
C ARG A 40 3.47 -11.18 -12.67
N LYS A 41 4.05 -12.37 -12.71
CA LYS A 41 3.90 -13.38 -11.66
C LYS A 41 4.44 -12.89 -10.31
N LEU A 42 5.62 -12.26 -10.32
CA LEU A 42 6.21 -11.70 -9.11
C LEU A 42 5.42 -10.50 -8.59
N GLY A 43 4.90 -9.65 -9.48
CA GLY A 43 4.04 -8.53 -9.11
C GLY A 43 2.76 -9.00 -8.40
N HIS A 44 2.09 -10.03 -8.92
CA HIS A 44 0.90 -10.60 -8.28
C HIS A 44 1.22 -11.20 -6.91
N THR A 45 2.33 -11.96 -6.81
CA THR A 45 2.80 -12.49 -5.53
C THR A 45 3.12 -11.38 -4.53
N ALA A 46 3.75 -10.29 -4.99
CA ALA A 46 4.07 -9.15 -4.14
C ALA A 46 2.81 -8.46 -3.61
N LEU A 47 1.82 -8.17 -4.48
CA LEU A 47 0.56 -7.56 -4.05
C LEU A 47 -0.23 -8.45 -3.08
N ALA A 48 -0.26 -9.77 -3.32
CA ALA A 48 -0.86 -10.71 -2.38
C ALA A 48 -0.14 -10.73 -1.03
N GLY A 49 1.19 -10.63 -1.02
CA GLY A 49 2.00 -10.50 0.20
C GLY A 49 1.64 -9.23 0.97
N ILE A 50 1.59 -8.08 0.30
CA ILE A 50 1.20 -6.79 0.91
C ILE A 50 -0.23 -6.87 1.49
N GLN A 51 -1.18 -7.43 0.75
CA GLN A 51 -2.55 -7.63 1.23
C GLN A 51 -2.63 -8.55 2.47
N THR A 52 -1.74 -9.54 2.56
CA THR A 52 -1.66 -10.46 3.70
C THR A 52 -1.10 -9.74 4.93
N MET A 53 -0.11 -8.85 4.77
CA MET A 53 0.42 -8.05 5.88
C MET A 53 -0.67 -7.24 6.61
N PHE A 54 -1.65 -6.68 5.88
CA PHE A 54 -2.77 -5.96 6.51
C PHE A 54 -3.65 -6.83 7.41
N LYS A 55 -3.63 -8.15 7.24
CA LYS A 55 -4.44 -9.11 8.00
C LYS A 55 -3.66 -9.78 9.13
N ASP A 56 -2.34 -9.72 9.08
CA ASP A 56 -1.45 -10.43 9.99
C ASP A 56 -1.06 -9.52 11.17
N GLU A 57 -1.45 -9.96 12.37
CA GLU A 57 -1.25 -9.23 13.63
C GLU A 57 0.19 -8.80 13.87
N ARG A 58 1.18 -9.59 13.41
CA ARG A 58 2.60 -9.29 13.62
C ARG A 58 3.02 -8.00 12.91
N PHE A 59 2.32 -7.64 11.84
CA PHE A 59 2.54 -6.39 11.12
C PHE A 59 1.58 -5.29 11.57
N ARG A 60 0.67 -5.54 12.51
CA ARG A 60 -0.23 -4.51 13.05
C ARG A 60 0.33 -4.04 14.37
N SER A 61 0.77 -2.78 14.46
CA SER A 61 1.14 -2.24 15.75
C SER A 61 -0.14 -1.91 16.52
N SER A 62 -0.23 -2.35 17.78
CA SER A 62 -1.31 -1.93 18.69
C SER A 62 -1.19 -0.45 19.09
N MET A 63 0.02 0.11 19.01
CA MET A 63 0.33 1.52 19.18
C MET A 63 1.18 1.98 18.01
N GLU A 64 0.56 2.64 17.04
CA GLU A 64 1.30 3.28 15.95
C GLU A 64 2.20 4.39 16.52
N THR A 65 3.46 4.44 16.07
CA THR A 65 4.49 5.32 16.66
C THR A 65 4.17 6.80 16.46
N SER A 66 4.83 7.73 17.16
CA SER A 66 4.66 9.18 16.87
C SER A 66 5.10 9.56 15.45
N ASP A 67 5.92 8.73 14.81
CA ASP A 67 6.35 8.90 13.43
C ASP A 67 5.37 8.20 12.47
N GLU A 68 4.56 8.99 11.77
CA GLU A 68 3.58 8.50 10.81
C GLU A 68 4.21 7.72 9.64
N ASP A 69 5.47 7.99 9.29
CA ASP A 69 6.11 7.31 8.16
C ASP A 69 6.45 5.84 8.49
N LYS A 70 6.46 5.48 9.77
CA LYS A 70 6.59 4.09 10.27
C LYS A 70 5.27 3.33 10.32
N TRP A 71 4.15 3.99 10.05
CA TRP A 71 2.86 3.31 10.08
C TRP A 71 2.70 2.38 8.88
N LEU A 72 1.98 1.27 9.06
CA LEU A 72 1.79 0.28 7.99
C LEU A 72 1.29 0.92 6.68
N PRO A 73 0.29 1.82 6.70
CA PRO A 73 -0.18 2.46 5.49
C PRO A 73 0.91 3.29 4.81
N SER A 74 1.70 4.04 5.59
CA SER A 74 2.78 4.88 5.05
C SER A 74 3.88 4.06 4.39
N GLN A 75 4.32 2.99 5.05
CA GLN A 75 5.37 2.10 4.51
C GLN A 75 4.89 1.39 3.23
N VAL A 76 3.63 0.94 3.21
CA VAL A 76 3.03 0.33 2.00
C VAL A 76 2.89 1.36 0.87
N LEU A 77 2.46 2.58 1.16
CA LEU A 77 2.32 3.63 0.14
C LEU A 77 3.67 3.98 -0.50
N THR A 78 4.77 3.94 0.25
CA THR A 78 6.12 4.12 -0.29
C THR A 78 6.44 3.05 -1.35
N VAL A 79 6.10 1.79 -1.09
CA VAL A 79 6.31 0.69 -2.05
C VAL A 79 5.43 0.85 -3.29
N LEU A 80 4.19 1.30 -3.11
CA LEU A 80 3.22 1.42 -4.20
C LEU A 80 3.38 2.71 -5.03
N ALA A 81 4.22 3.66 -4.60
CA ALA A 81 4.39 4.94 -5.28
C ALA A 81 4.84 4.79 -6.76
N GLY A 82 5.61 3.74 -7.09
CA GLY A 82 6.08 3.43 -8.45
C GLY A 82 5.16 2.52 -9.27
N ALA A 83 4.00 2.13 -8.74
CA ALA A 83 3.13 1.11 -9.33
C ALA A 83 2.48 1.51 -10.66
N HIS A 84 2.51 2.79 -11.02
CA HIS A 84 1.98 3.34 -12.26
C HIS A 84 2.62 2.76 -13.55
N SER A 85 3.76 2.08 -13.42
CA SER A 85 4.46 1.43 -14.54
C SER A 85 4.18 -0.08 -14.66
N LEU A 86 3.34 -0.64 -13.79
CA LEU A 86 2.98 -2.06 -13.80
C LEU A 86 2.00 -2.39 -14.93
N ALA A 87 1.80 -3.68 -15.20
CA ALA A 87 0.77 -4.15 -16.13
C ALA A 87 -0.63 -3.74 -15.64
N GLU A 88 -1.56 -3.49 -16.58
CA GLU A 88 -2.91 -3.01 -16.27
C GLU A 88 -3.58 -3.82 -15.15
N ASP A 89 -3.60 -5.15 -15.26
CA ASP A 89 -4.19 -6.04 -14.26
C ASP A 89 -3.59 -5.85 -12.84
N LEU A 90 -2.28 -5.59 -12.73
CA LEU A 90 -1.64 -5.27 -11.46
C LEU A 90 -1.99 -3.87 -10.96
N GLN A 91 -2.10 -2.89 -11.85
CA GLN A 91 -2.55 -1.54 -11.48
C GLN A 91 -3.98 -1.57 -10.92
N ILE A 92 -4.85 -2.40 -11.48
CA ILE A 92 -6.21 -2.64 -10.96
C ILE A 92 -6.16 -3.16 -9.51
N GLU A 93 -5.30 -4.15 -9.25
CA GLU A 93 -5.15 -4.71 -7.90
C GLU A 93 -4.55 -3.69 -6.91
N VAL A 94 -3.59 -2.86 -7.35
CA VAL A 94 -3.08 -1.74 -6.55
C VAL A 94 -4.19 -0.75 -6.23
N MET A 95 -5.01 -0.37 -7.21
CA MET A 95 -6.15 0.54 -7.00
C MET A 95 -7.17 -0.04 -6.01
N LYS A 96 -7.47 -1.34 -6.11
CA LYS A 96 -8.36 -2.03 -5.15
C LYS A 96 -7.77 -2.03 -3.75
N LEU A 97 -6.47 -2.26 -3.61
CA LEU A 97 -5.79 -2.23 -2.32
C LEU A 97 -5.84 -0.82 -1.70
N LEU A 98 -5.49 0.22 -2.47
CA LEU A 98 -5.54 1.61 -2.01
C LEU A 98 -6.97 2.02 -1.59
N LEU A 99 -8.00 1.58 -2.33
CA LEU A 99 -9.39 1.79 -1.94
C LEU A 99 -9.73 1.06 -0.65
N ASN A 100 -9.28 -0.19 -0.50
CA ASN A 100 -9.53 -0.95 0.72
C ASN A 100 -8.93 -0.23 1.93
N MET A 101 -7.72 0.34 1.79
CA MET A 101 -7.06 1.11 2.84
C MET A 101 -7.84 2.37 3.26
N THR A 102 -8.58 3.01 2.36
CA THR A 102 -9.41 4.19 2.71
C THR A 102 -10.73 3.82 3.38
N VAL A 103 -11.26 2.63 3.12
CA VAL A 103 -12.59 2.17 3.59
C VAL A 103 -12.52 1.33 4.87
N THR A 104 -11.47 0.53 5.05
CA THR A 104 -11.40 -0.45 6.15
C THR A 104 -10.55 -0.03 7.34
N ALA A 105 -9.78 1.06 7.23
CA ALA A 105 -8.85 1.41 8.29
C ALA A 105 -9.49 2.30 9.35
N SER A 106 -9.54 1.78 10.58
CA SER A 106 -9.54 2.56 11.82
C SER A 106 -8.36 3.56 11.92
N TRP A 107 -7.42 3.53 10.97
CA TRP A 107 -6.20 4.34 10.89
C TRP A 107 -6.24 5.36 9.74
N CYS A 108 -7.37 5.46 9.03
CA CYS A 108 -7.66 6.44 7.96
C CYS A 108 -7.86 7.87 8.51
N THR A 109 -7.17 8.24 9.58
CA THR A 109 -7.38 9.51 10.28
C THR A 109 -6.31 10.56 9.95
N SER A 110 -5.13 10.17 9.46
CA SER A 110 -4.13 11.16 9.01
C SER A 110 -4.45 11.62 7.59
N ALA A 111 -4.67 12.94 7.45
CA ALA A 111 -4.81 13.60 6.15
C ALA A 111 -3.61 13.33 5.23
N LYS A 112 -2.41 13.10 5.78
CA LYS A 112 -1.19 12.78 5.03
C LYS A 112 -1.35 11.48 4.22
N THR A 113 -1.89 10.44 4.85
CA THR A 113 -2.14 9.13 4.21
C THR A 113 -3.16 9.24 3.09
N ILE A 114 -4.26 9.96 3.33
CA ILE A 114 -5.31 10.18 2.33
C ILE A 114 -4.77 10.96 1.12
N ILE A 115 -3.96 11.99 1.36
CA ILE A 115 -3.31 12.79 0.31
C ILE A 115 -2.36 11.92 -0.52
N LYS A 116 -1.50 11.11 0.13
CA LYS A 116 -0.58 10.19 -0.57
C LYS A 116 -1.35 9.17 -1.43
N ILE A 117 -2.43 8.59 -0.90
CA ILE A 117 -3.31 7.69 -1.68
C ILE A 117 -3.86 8.41 -2.92
N ALA A 118 -4.39 9.63 -2.75
CA ALA A 118 -4.91 10.41 -3.86
C ALA A 118 -3.83 10.71 -4.92
N GLN A 119 -2.62 11.07 -4.51
CA GLN A 119 -1.50 11.31 -5.42
C GLN A 119 -1.14 10.06 -6.24
N ILE A 120 -1.07 8.89 -5.60
CA ILE A 120 -0.81 7.64 -6.32
C ILE A 120 -1.94 7.39 -7.32
N PHE A 121 -3.20 7.55 -6.92
CA PHE A 121 -4.32 7.47 -7.86
C PHE A 121 -4.13 8.41 -9.07
N PHE A 122 -3.84 9.69 -8.86
CA PHE A 122 -3.60 10.64 -9.95
C PHE A 122 -2.48 10.20 -10.90
N SER A 123 -1.39 9.63 -10.38
CA SER A 123 -0.30 9.13 -11.22
C SER A 123 -0.74 7.98 -12.14
N HIS A 124 -1.64 7.10 -11.68
CA HIS A 124 -2.23 6.05 -12.52
C HIS A 124 -3.20 6.61 -13.57
N ILE A 125 -3.94 7.67 -13.24
CA ILE A 125 -4.96 8.29 -14.12
C ILE A 125 -4.31 8.90 -15.36
N HIS A 126 -3.21 9.64 -15.19
CA HIS A 126 -2.54 10.32 -16.29
C HIS A 126 -1.99 9.36 -17.37
N LEU A 127 -1.94 8.06 -17.08
CA LEU A 127 -1.40 7.01 -17.95
C LEU A 127 -2.45 6.07 -18.57
N GLY A 128 -3.76 6.30 -18.35
CA GLY A 128 -4.82 5.78 -19.24
C GLY A 128 -5.91 4.87 -18.65
N THR A 129 -5.95 4.57 -17.35
CA THR A 129 -6.96 3.67 -16.77
C THR A 129 -8.27 4.39 -16.37
N ASN A 130 -9.12 4.70 -17.36
CA ASN A 130 -10.36 5.48 -17.19
C ASN A 130 -11.57 4.72 -16.59
N SER A 131 -11.64 3.39 -16.71
CA SER A 131 -12.85 2.63 -16.39
C SER A 131 -13.08 2.41 -14.88
N LEU A 132 -12.02 2.12 -14.13
CA LEU A 132 -12.09 1.88 -12.67
C LEU A 132 -12.11 3.16 -11.84
N LEU A 133 -11.62 4.24 -12.43
CA LEU A 133 -11.67 5.61 -11.90
C LEU A 133 -13.12 6.06 -11.67
N LYS A 134 -14.02 5.75 -12.63
CA LYS A 134 -15.46 5.97 -12.47
C LYS A 134 -16.03 5.14 -11.33
N SER A 135 -15.64 3.86 -11.21
CA SER A 135 -16.09 3.02 -10.09
C SER A 135 -15.59 3.54 -8.74
N LEU A 136 -14.36 4.06 -8.67
CA LEU A 136 -13.76 4.62 -7.46
C LEU A 136 -14.40 5.97 -7.07
N TYR A 137 -14.58 6.88 -8.04
CA TYR A 137 -15.26 8.16 -7.86
C TYR A 137 -16.70 7.97 -7.34
N MET A 138 -17.45 7.05 -7.95
CA MET A 138 -18.81 6.73 -7.52
C MET A 138 -18.83 6.09 -6.11
N LYS A 139 -17.85 5.24 -5.77
CA LYS A 139 -17.78 4.59 -4.45
C LYS A 139 -17.32 5.53 -3.32
N CYS A 140 -16.40 6.45 -3.60
CA CYS A 140 -16.02 7.51 -2.67
C CYS A 140 -17.21 8.44 -2.34
N GLN A 141 -18.11 8.66 -3.32
CA GLN A 141 -19.34 9.42 -3.12
C GLN A 141 -20.34 8.70 -2.18
N ASP A 142 -20.42 7.37 -2.25
CA ASP A 142 -21.24 6.56 -1.33
C ASP A 142 -20.70 6.52 0.11
N THR A 143 -19.37 6.66 0.29
CA THR A 143 -18.70 6.47 1.59
C THR A 143 -18.46 7.79 2.35
N ASN A 144 -19.00 8.91 1.88
CA ASN A 144 -18.83 10.24 2.50
C ASN A 144 -17.34 10.70 2.62
N ILE A 145 -16.43 10.13 1.83
CA ILE A 145 -15.03 10.55 1.77
C ILE A 145 -14.95 11.79 0.86
N LEU A 146 -15.36 12.93 1.40
CA LEU A 146 -15.46 14.22 0.71
C LEU A 146 -14.11 14.84 0.30
N LEU A 147 -12.97 14.19 0.59
CA LEU A 147 -11.63 14.76 0.41
C LEU A 147 -11.08 14.67 -1.02
N VAL A 148 -11.64 13.83 -1.90
CA VAL A 148 -11.12 13.68 -3.28
C VAL A 148 -11.86 14.61 -4.28
N LYS A 149 -12.97 15.23 -3.85
CA LYS A 149 -13.84 16.02 -4.73
C LYS A 149 -13.22 17.34 -5.20
N SER A 150 -12.38 17.99 -4.39
CA SER A 150 -11.82 19.30 -4.73
C SER A 150 -10.63 19.21 -5.71
N SER A 151 -9.82 18.15 -5.63
CA SER A 151 -8.65 17.99 -6.51
C SER A 151 -8.98 17.42 -7.89
N LEU A 152 -10.09 16.69 -8.04
CA LEU A 152 -10.51 16.09 -9.32
C LEU A 152 -11.29 17.03 -10.25
N LEU A 153 -11.82 18.14 -9.74
CA LEU A 153 -12.66 19.04 -10.53
C LEU A 153 -11.89 20.27 -11.06
N HIS A 154 -10.66 20.50 -10.64
CA HIS A 154 -9.88 21.71 -10.98
C HIS A 154 -8.45 21.42 -11.50
N GLY A 155 -8.18 20.19 -11.94
CA GLY A 155 -6.90 19.79 -12.56
C GLY A 155 -7.10 19.17 -13.93
#